data_AF-A0A9E8CDJ5-F1
#
_entry.id   AF-A0A9E8CDJ5-F1
#
_cell.length_a   1.000
_cell.length_b   1.000
_cell.length_c   1.000
_cell.angle_alpha   90.00
_cell.angle_beta   90.00
_cell.angle_gamma   90.00
#
_symmetry.space_group_name_H-M   'P 1'
#
loop_
_entity.id
_entity.type
_entity.pdbx_description
1 polymer ?
#
loop_
_entity_poly.entity_id
_entity_poly.type
_entity_poly.pdbx_seq_one_letter_code
_entity_poly.pdbx_strand_id
1 'polypeptide(L)' 'MPKFEVYPITNAGTRAGSSVFVNAADTRRAAAAGKYWLSVVGRRTRYVRAVPWYPERDMSMRGYVQRNPGKRV' A
#
# COMPACT_ATOMS: atom_id res chain seq x y z
N MET A 1 -6.22 11.09 -6.72
CA MET A 1 -4.88 10.47 -6.91
C MET A 1 -5.03 8.97 -6.69
N PRO A 2 -4.40 8.12 -7.52
CA PRO A 2 -4.42 6.67 -7.33
C PRO A 2 -3.81 6.25 -5.98
N LYS A 3 -4.29 5.12 -5.47
CA LYS A 3 -3.89 4.55 -4.19
C LYS A 3 -3.16 3.24 -4.40
N PHE A 4 -2.12 3.02 -3.62
CA PHE A 4 -1.29 1.83 -3.72
C PHE A 4 -1.05 1.19 -2.36
N GLU A 5 -1.12 -0.13 -2.33
CA GLU A 5 -0.55 -0.92 -1.25
C GLU A 5 0.90 -1.23 -1.62
N VAL A 6 1.82 -0.95 -0.69
CA VAL A 6 3.25 -1.24 -0.85
C VAL A 6 3.70 -2.15 0.27
N TYR A 7 4.28 -3.29 -0.06
CA TYR A 7 4.77 -4.26 0.92
C TYR A 7 6.17 -4.75 0.58
N PRO A 8 6.96 -5.14 1.62
CA PRO A 8 8.27 -5.75 1.41
C PRO A 8 8.12 -7.12 0.74
N ILE A 9 9.05 -7.43 -0.16
CA ILE A 9 9.15 -8.73 -0.81
C ILE A 9 10.55 -9.33 -0.63
N THR A 10 10.64 -10.66 -0.67
CA THR A 10 11.91 -11.37 -0.80
C THR A 10 12.47 -11.21 -2.21
N ASN A 11 13.72 -11.64 -2.42
CA ASN A 11 14.32 -11.68 -3.76
C ASN A 11 13.54 -12.56 -4.74
N ALA A 12 12.83 -13.58 -4.24
CA ALA A 12 11.94 -14.44 -5.03
C ALA A 12 10.57 -13.80 -5.33
N GLY A 13 10.31 -12.58 -4.83
CA GLY A 13 9.04 -11.88 -5.04
C GLY A 13 7.93 -12.23 -4.04
N THR A 14 8.23 -13.04 -3.02
CA THR A 14 7.27 -13.44 -1.98
C THR A 14 7.06 -12.30 -0.99
N ARG A 15 5.83 -12.07 -0.54
CA ARG A 15 5.53 -11.06 0.50
C ARG A 15 6.24 -11.41 1.81
N ALA A 16 6.97 -10.45 2.36
CA ALA A 16 7.86 -10.66 3.51
C ALA A 16 7.45 -9.83 4.75
N GLY A 17 6.28 -9.18 4.72
CA GLY A 17 5.83 -8.37 5.84
C GLY A 17 4.59 -7.52 5.56
N SER A 18 4.26 -6.69 6.55
CA SER A 18 3.13 -5.78 6.53
C SER A 18 3.31 -4.67 5.50
N SER A 19 2.19 -4.19 4.95
CA SER A 19 2.14 -3.13 3.96
C SER A 19 2.07 -1.74 4.59
N VAL A 20 2.31 -0.74 3.75
CA VAL A 20 1.92 0.66 3.92
C VAL A 20 1.06 1.06 2.72
N PHE A 21 0.12 1.98 2.93
CA PHE A 21 -0.74 2.50 1.87
C PHE A 21 -0.34 3.92 1.52
N VAL A 22 -0.13 4.21 0.23
CA VAL A 22 0.35 5.51 -0.24
C VAL A 22 -0.48 6.02 -1.41
N ASN A 23 -0.63 7.34 -1.48
CA ASN A 23 -1.19 8.03 -2.65
C ASN A 23 -0.04 8.39 -3.58
N ALA A 24 -0.12 7.98 -4.85
CA ALA A 24 0.92 8.27 -5.84
C ALA A 24 0.32 8.37 -7.25
N ALA A 25 1.02 9.05 -8.16
CA ALA A 25 0.57 9.18 -9.55
C ALA A 25 0.73 7.87 -10.34
N ASP A 26 1.76 7.09 -10.02
CA ASP A 26 2.12 5.86 -10.72
C ASP A 26 2.78 4.84 -9.77
N THR A 27 2.91 3.60 -10.24
CA THR A 27 3.47 2.48 -9.47
C THR A 27 4.93 2.68 -9.07
N ARG A 28 5.73 3.39 -9.89
CA ARG A 28 7.16 3.63 -9.61
C ARG A 28 7.32 4.62 -8.46
N ARG A 29 6.55 5.72 -8.47
CA ARG A 29 6.48 6.69 -7.38
C ARG A 29 5.90 6.06 -6.12
N ALA A 30 4.88 5.21 -6.25
CA ALA A 30 4.33 4.46 -5.14
C ALA A 30 5.39 3.57 -4.47
N ALA A 31 6.17 2.82 -5.26
CA ALA A 31 7.25 1.97 -4.74
C ALA A 31 8.32 2.78 -4.00
N ALA A 32 8.74 3.93 -4.54
CA ALA A 32 9.71 4.81 -3.89
C ALA A 32 9.18 5.37 -2.55
N ALA A 33 7.96 5.94 -2.57
CA ALA A 33 7.33 6.49 -1.37
C ALA A 33 7.06 5.41 -0.32
N GLY A 34 6.54 4.25 -0.74
CA GLY A 34 6.28 3.14 0.16
C GLY A 34 7.55 2.54 0.76
N LYS A 35 8.65 2.45 -0.01
CA LYS A 35 9.96 2.03 0.51
C LYS A 35 10.49 3.00 1.57
N TYR A 36 10.33 4.30 1.35
CA TYR A 36 10.66 5.31 2.35
C TYR A 36 9.84 5.13 3.63
N TRP A 37 8.51 5.06 3.53
CA TRP A 37 7.63 4.89 4.68
C TRP A 37 7.88 3.59 5.44
N LEU A 38 8.14 2.49 4.73
CA LEU A 38 8.57 1.23 5.36
C LEU A 38 9.85 1.42 6.18
N SER A 39 10.83 2.17 5.68
CA SER A 39 12.02 2.51 6.47
C SER A 39 11.70 3.38 7.69
N VAL A 40 10.78 4.35 7.57
CA VAL A 40 10.37 5.23 8.68
C VAL A 40 9.73 4.44 9.82
N VAL A 41 8.90 3.44 9.50
CA VAL A 41 8.27 2.56 10.49
C VAL A 41 9.16 1.40 10.96
N GLY A 42 10.47 1.47 10.72
CA GLY A 42 11.45 0.48 11.18
C GLY A 42 11.53 -0.80 10.35
N ARG A 43 10.89 -0.86 9.18
CA ARG A 43 10.84 -2.02 8.28
C ARG A 43 11.73 -1.82 7.05
N ARG A 44 13.03 -1.64 7.27
CA ARG A 44 14.00 -1.52 6.15
C ARG A 44 14.00 -2.79 5.32
N THR A 45 13.70 -2.63 4.03
CA THR A 45 13.70 -3.73 3.06
C THR A 45 14.47 -3.33 1.81
N ARG A 46 15.13 -4.32 1.19
CA ARG A 46 15.81 -4.13 -0.09
C ARG A 46 14.81 -4.01 -1.24
N TYR A 47 13.77 -4.83 -1.22
CA TYR A 47 12.79 -4.96 -2.29
C TYR A 47 11.36 -4.71 -1.80
N VAL A 48 10.58 -4.03 -2.63
CA VAL A 48 9.17 -3.73 -2.40
C VAL A 48 8.37 -4.02 -3.65
N ARG A 49 7.10 -4.36 -3.48
CA ARG A 49 6.11 -4.39 -4.56
C ARG A 49 5.03 -3.37 -4.25
N ALA A 50 4.69 -2.56 -5.25
CA ALA A 50 3.57 -1.63 -5.20
C ALA A 50 2.47 -2.16 -6.11
N VAL A 51 1.24 -2.24 -5.60
CA VAL A 51 0.05 -2.68 -6.34
C VAL A 51 -1.09 -1.70 -6.13
N PRO A 52 -1.90 -1.42 -7.17
CA PRO A 52 -3.09 -0.59 -7.00
C PRO A 52 -3.98 -1.15 -5.90
N TRP A 53 -4.35 -0.31 -4.94
CA TRP A 53 -5.23 -0.67 -3.85
C TRP A 53 -6.60 -0.07 -4.05
N TYR A 54 -7.62 -0.91 -3.96
CA TYR A 54 -9.03 -0.55 -4.10
C TYR A 54 -9.71 -0.80 -2.75
N PRO A 55 -9.90 0.22 -1.91
CA PRO A 55 -10.49 0.06 -0.58
C PRO A 55 -11.85 -0.64 -0.61
N GLU A 56 -12.62 -0.42 -1.69
CA GLU A 56 -13.94 -1.01 -1.87
C GLU A 56 -13.93 -2.53 -2.03
N ARG A 57 -12.79 -3.08 -2.48
CA ARG A 57 -12.61 -4.53 -2.65
C ARG A 57 -12.04 -5.19 -1.38
N ASP A 58 -11.56 -4.39 -0.44
CA ASP A 58 -11.00 -4.90 0.81
C ASP A 58 -12.13 -5.16 1.81
N MET A 59 -12.36 -6.44 2.15
CA MET A 59 -13.43 -6.85 3.06
C MET A 59 -13.32 -6.19 4.45
N SER A 60 -12.10 -5.88 4.91
CA SER A 60 -11.87 -5.23 6.20
C SER A 60 -12.28 -3.75 6.19
N MET A 61 -12.20 -3.11 5.03
CA MET A 61 -12.57 -1.70 4.82
C MET A 61 -14.00 -1.53 4.33
N ARG A 62 -14.62 -2.59 3.79
CA ARG A 62 -15.98 -2.55 3.22
C ARG A 62 -17.01 -2.00 4.22
N GLY A 63 -16.93 -2.41 5.48
CA GLY A 63 -17.82 -1.91 6.53
C GLY A 63 -17.62 -0.43 6.86
N TYR A 64 -16.38 0.07 6.77
CA TYR A 64 -16.07 1.48 6.97
C TYR A 64 -16.56 2.34 5.80
N VAL A 65 -16.31 1.89 4.57
CA VAL A 65 -16.71 2.57 3.33
C VAL A 65 -18.23 2.62 3.21
N GLN A 66 -18.94 1.51 3.46
CA GLN A 66 -20.41 1.49 3.45
C GLN A 66 -21.04 2.44 4.47
N ARG A 67 -20.42 2.59 5.65
CA ARG A 67 -20.90 3.50 6.69
C ARG A 67 -20.55 4.97 6.44
N ASN A 68 -19.60 5.25 5.55
CA ASN A 68 -19.11 6.61 5.28
C ASN A 68 -19.03 6.92 3.77
N PRO A 69 -20.15 6.84 3.02
CA PRO A 69 -20.14 6.97 1.56
C PRO A 69 -19.70 8.36 1.06
N GLY A 70 -19.79 9.40 1.91
CA GLY A 70 -19.37 10.77 1.58
C GLY A 70 -17.88 11.05 1.81
N LYS A 71 -17.15 10.16 2.49
CA LYS A 71 -15.70 10.30 2.66
C LYS A 71 -15.03 9.50 1.56
N ARG A 72 -14.47 10.20 0.55
CA ARG A 72 -13.53 9.60 -0.41
C ARG A 72 -12.31 9.13 0.38
N VAL A 73 -12.34 7.86 0.80
CA VAL A 73 -11.27 7.23 1.58
C VAL A 73 -10.03 7.28 0.77
#